data_AF-A0A5S4FWZ9-F1
#
_entry.id   AF-A0A5S4FWZ9-F1
#
_cell.length_a   1.000
_cell.length_b   1.000
_cell.length_c   1.000
_cell.angle_alpha   90.00
_cell.angle_beta   90.00
_cell.angle_gamma   90.00
#
_symmetry.space_group_name_H-M   'P 1'
#
loop_
_entity.id
_entity.type
_entity.pdbx_description
1 polymer ?
#
loop_
_entity_poly.entity_id
_entity_poly.type
_entity_poly.pdbx_seq_one_letter_code
_entity_poly.pdbx_strand_id
1 'polypeptide(L)'
;MVGLPAMVGQVLLLVAGLLAAPSAQQSPAKPFSVMTWNVCTGTNSDCRFYRASALELAENIGRYALSEPVKPDVIFLQEFCTGATGTLELWLERRTGRSWSVGSWGLTGADGKPYACHPDRLGRPRGAQSIAVAVAGDAATFEIRPLPAPPWYVGRAVICATIPARKVHACGTHLSSGAAYDDRQPGAPYRTRQIARLLEIAAKPGHRTIVGGDLNVAPPDSGYGSAAGRRAVAPAYRAYQECDQRGARRTGGWTRAGRKLDYLFAPKGTVRRCHVQRRVTLSDHKPVYIEVAL
;
A
#
# COMPACT_ATOMS: atom_id res chain seq x y z
N MET A 1 -50.41 61.19 64.14
CA MET A 1 -49.80 59.84 64.28
C MET A 1 -50.68 58.84 63.54
N VAL A 2 -50.09 57.76 63.02
CA VAL A 2 -50.64 56.75 62.08
C VAL A 2 -50.67 57.27 60.63
N GLY A 3 -49.96 56.77 59.62
CA GLY A 3 -49.08 55.60 59.43
C GLY A 3 -49.30 55.06 58.01
N LEU A 4 -48.42 55.35 57.04
CA LEU A 4 -48.51 54.89 55.64
C LEU A 4 -48.18 53.38 55.49
N PRO A 5 -48.79 52.64 54.54
CA PRO A 5 -48.38 51.28 54.23
C PRO A 5 -47.25 51.27 53.18
N ALA A 6 -46.19 50.50 53.47
CA ALA A 6 -45.13 50.17 52.52
C ALA A 6 -45.53 48.92 51.73
N MET A 7 -45.60 49.01 50.40
CA MET A 7 -45.71 47.85 49.52
C MET A 7 -44.30 47.35 49.13
N VAL A 8 -44.06 46.09 49.47
CA VAL A 8 -42.81 45.34 49.22
C VAL A 8 -42.79 44.91 47.75
N GLY A 9 -41.79 45.38 47.00
CA GLY A 9 -41.51 44.88 45.64
C GLY A 9 -40.73 43.57 45.69
N GLN A 10 -41.32 42.48 45.19
CA GLN A 10 -40.62 41.22 44.95
C GLN A 10 -39.78 41.33 43.67
N VAL A 11 -38.46 41.29 43.81
CA VAL A 11 -37.51 41.10 42.70
C VAL A 11 -37.38 39.60 42.45
N LEU A 12 -37.91 39.11 41.34
CA LEU A 12 -37.60 37.76 40.85
C LEU A 12 -36.21 37.75 40.20
N LEU A 13 -35.25 37.10 40.85
CA LEU A 13 -33.95 36.75 40.27
C LEU A 13 -34.09 35.49 39.40
N LEU A 14 -34.14 35.68 38.08
CA LEU A 14 -34.00 34.60 37.10
C LEU A 14 -32.52 34.21 36.98
N VAL A 15 -32.12 33.12 37.64
CA VAL A 15 -30.81 32.49 37.46
C VAL A 15 -30.89 31.62 36.21
N ALA A 16 -30.38 32.12 35.07
CA ALA A 16 -30.20 31.33 33.86
C ALA A 16 -29.01 30.39 34.04
N GLY A 17 -29.28 29.14 34.39
CA GLY A 17 -28.29 28.06 34.41
C GLY A 17 -27.84 27.73 32.99
N LEU A 18 -26.65 28.18 32.60
CA LEU A 18 -25.94 27.71 31.41
C LEU A 18 -25.53 26.25 31.60
N LEU A 19 -26.40 25.32 31.20
CA LEU A 19 -26.06 23.92 31.04
C LEU A 19 -25.07 23.81 29.87
N ALA A 20 -23.77 23.70 30.20
CA ALA A 20 -22.75 23.35 29.23
C ALA A 20 -23.07 21.95 28.70
N ALA A 21 -23.49 21.88 27.43
CA ALA A 21 -23.72 20.61 26.76
C ALA A 21 -22.41 19.80 26.76
N PRO A 22 -22.44 18.50 27.12
CA PRO A 22 -21.25 17.67 27.06
C PRO A 22 -20.73 17.67 25.62
N SER A 23 -19.49 18.12 25.45
CA SER A 23 -18.80 18.04 24.16
C SER A 23 -18.77 16.59 23.74
N ALA A 24 -19.42 16.26 22.61
CA ALA A 24 -19.39 14.93 22.05
C ALA A 24 -17.92 14.52 21.83
N GLN A 25 -17.40 13.63 22.67
CA GLN A 25 -16.09 13.03 22.49
C GLN A 25 -16.14 12.23 21.19
N GLN A 26 -15.58 12.80 20.12
CA GLN A 26 -15.36 12.08 18.87
C GLN A 26 -14.51 10.84 19.19
N SER A 27 -15.08 9.67 18.95
CA SER A 27 -14.33 8.41 19.04
C SER A 27 -13.09 8.53 18.15
N PRO A 28 -11.91 8.05 18.59
CA PRO A 28 -10.71 8.11 17.79
C PRO A 28 -10.97 7.53 16.40
N ALA A 29 -10.62 8.27 15.36
CA ALA A 29 -10.78 7.79 13.99
C ALA A 29 -10.05 6.44 13.84
N LYS A 30 -10.76 5.43 13.33
CA LYS A 30 -10.17 4.10 13.13
C LYS A 30 -8.92 4.23 12.25
N PRO A 31 -7.77 3.69 12.68
CA PRO A 31 -6.56 3.73 11.87
C PRO A 31 -6.80 3.08 10.50
N PHE A 32 -6.06 3.55 9.51
CA PHE A 32 -6.06 2.99 8.17
C PHE A 32 -4.75 2.25 7.93
N SER A 33 -4.82 1.08 7.32
CA SER A 33 -3.61 0.27 7.16
C SER A 33 -3.46 -0.33 5.77
N VAL A 34 -2.21 -0.47 5.34
CA VAL A 34 -1.86 -0.99 4.02
C VAL A 34 -0.81 -2.08 4.17
N MET A 35 -0.97 -3.16 3.42
CA MET A 35 0.03 -4.20 3.24
C MET A 35 0.60 -4.12 1.82
N THR A 36 1.91 -4.33 1.65
CA THR A 36 2.49 -4.65 0.34
C THR A 36 3.24 -5.96 0.39
N TRP A 37 3.17 -6.74 -0.69
CA TRP A 37 3.93 -7.97 -0.83
C TRP A 37 4.17 -8.36 -2.28
N ASN A 38 5.44 -8.53 -2.66
CA ASN A 38 5.81 -9.30 -3.84
C ASN A 38 5.60 -10.80 -3.52
N VAL A 39 4.59 -11.41 -4.13
CA VAL A 39 4.20 -12.80 -3.86
C VAL A 39 5.02 -13.81 -4.66
N CYS A 40 5.94 -13.37 -5.53
CA CYS A 40 6.86 -14.23 -6.28
C CYS A 40 6.17 -15.46 -6.89
N THR A 41 5.04 -15.28 -7.58
CA THR A 41 4.21 -16.39 -8.05
C THR A 41 4.26 -16.61 -9.56
N GLY A 42 4.75 -15.61 -10.30
CA GLY A 42 4.67 -15.57 -11.76
C GLY A 42 5.64 -16.53 -12.45
N THR A 43 6.94 -16.27 -12.31
CA THR A 43 7.97 -16.87 -13.17
C THR A 43 9.20 -17.43 -12.45
N ASN A 44 9.39 -17.10 -11.17
CA ASN A 44 10.56 -17.56 -10.43
C ASN A 44 10.33 -18.94 -9.79
N SER A 45 11.06 -19.97 -10.25
CA SER A 45 10.95 -21.35 -9.75
C SER A 45 11.46 -21.55 -8.32
N ASP A 46 12.25 -20.62 -7.79
CA ASP A 46 12.80 -20.72 -6.43
C ASP A 46 11.76 -20.39 -5.34
N CYS A 47 10.64 -19.78 -5.72
CA CYS A 47 9.58 -19.42 -4.80
C CYS A 47 8.56 -20.54 -4.64
N ARG A 48 8.09 -20.80 -3.42
CA ARG A 48 7.11 -21.89 -3.18
C ARG A 48 5.76 -21.62 -3.84
N PHE A 49 5.43 -20.34 -4.05
CA PHE A 49 4.26 -19.95 -4.82
C PHE A 49 4.41 -20.14 -6.33
N TYR A 50 5.57 -20.55 -6.83
CA TYR A 50 5.71 -20.96 -8.22
C TYR A 50 4.72 -22.07 -8.53
N ARG A 51 3.91 -21.84 -9.58
CA ARG A 51 2.85 -22.75 -10.03
C ARG A 51 1.78 -23.06 -8.97
N ALA A 52 1.65 -22.24 -7.91
CA ALA A 52 0.58 -22.37 -6.94
C ALA A 52 -0.79 -22.19 -7.60
N SER A 53 -1.80 -22.93 -7.12
CA SER A 53 -3.17 -22.74 -7.58
C SER A 53 -3.71 -21.37 -7.16
N ALA A 54 -4.76 -20.88 -7.82
CA ALA A 54 -5.42 -19.63 -7.43
C ALA A 54 -5.91 -19.67 -5.98
N LEU A 55 -6.43 -20.82 -5.52
CA LEU A 55 -6.90 -21.00 -4.15
C LEU A 55 -5.76 -20.99 -3.14
N GLU A 56 -4.66 -21.71 -3.40
CA GLU A 56 -3.47 -21.72 -2.54
C GLU A 56 -2.88 -20.32 -2.40
N LEU A 57 -2.82 -19.58 -3.50
CA LEU A 57 -2.33 -18.19 -3.51
C LEU A 57 -3.26 -17.29 -2.69
N ALA A 58 -4.57 -17.33 -2.94
CA ALA A 58 -5.57 -16.55 -2.22
C ALA A 58 -5.56 -16.84 -0.71
N GLU A 59 -5.51 -18.11 -0.32
CA GLU A 59 -5.50 -18.52 1.07
C GLU A 59 -4.27 -18.01 1.81
N ASN A 60 -3.07 -18.15 1.22
CA ASN A 60 -1.86 -17.72 1.90
C ASN A 60 -1.70 -16.20 1.94
N ILE A 61 -2.06 -15.48 0.87
CA ILE A 61 -2.15 -14.01 0.90
C ILE A 61 -3.13 -13.56 1.98
N GLY A 62 -4.31 -14.17 2.01
CA GLY A 62 -5.34 -13.91 3.00
C GLY A 62 -4.88 -14.17 4.42
N ARG A 63 -4.15 -15.27 4.69
CA ARG A 63 -3.57 -15.53 6.01
C ARG A 63 -2.60 -14.43 6.47
N TYR A 64 -1.73 -13.93 5.59
CA TYR A 64 -0.86 -12.79 5.93
C TYR A 64 -1.61 -11.48 6.07
N ALA A 65 -2.64 -11.23 5.26
CA ALA A 65 -3.48 -10.04 5.40
C ALA A 65 -4.26 -10.07 6.72
N LEU A 66 -4.72 -11.23 7.15
CA LEU A 66 -5.55 -11.35 8.36
C LEU A 66 -4.74 -11.64 9.62
N SER A 67 -3.45 -11.91 9.50
CA SER A 67 -2.57 -12.13 10.64
C SER A 67 -2.31 -10.84 11.41
N GLU A 68 -2.22 -10.97 12.74
CA GLU A 68 -1.70 -9.91 13.59
C GLU A 68 -0.24 -9.59 13.23
N PRO A 69 0.21 -8.34 13.39
CA PRO A 69 -0.44 -7.35 14.24
C PRO A 69 -1.08 -6.16 13.51
N VAL A 70 -1.17 -6.21 12.18
CA VAL A 70 -1.79 -5.15 11.36
C VAL A 70 -2.69 -5.80 10.32
N LYS A 71 -3.99 -5.49 10.37
CA LYS A 71 -4.99 -5.99 9.41
C LYS A 71 -5.27 -4.91 8.36
N PRO A 72 -4.73 -5.05 7.13
CA PRO A 72 -4.80 -4.03 6.11
C PRO A 72 -6.24 -3.76 5.65
N ASP A 73 -6.52 -2.50 5.35
CA ASP A 73 -7.67 -2.05 4.57
C ASP A 73 -7.35 -2.03 3.08
N VAL A 74 -6.06 -1.95 2.71
CA VAL A 74 -5.58 -2.04 1.33
C VAL A 74 -4.39 -3.00 1.21
N ILE A 75 -4.35 -3.79 0.15
CA ILE A 75 -3.25 -4.72 -0.13
C ILE A 75 -2.67 -4.42 -1.50
N PHE A 76 -1.37 -4.19 -1.59
CA PHE A 76 -0.60 -4.12 -2.83
C PHE A 76 0.12 -5.44 -3.08
N LEU A 77 -0.09 -6.04 -4.24
CA LEU A 77 0.56 -7.29 -4.63
C LEU A 77 1.42 -7.07 -5.87
N GLN A 78 2.64 -7.60 -5.84
CA GLN A 78 3.55 -7.64 -6.98
C GLN A 78 3.86 -9.10 -7.34
N GLU A 79 4.17 -9.34 -8.61
CA GLU A 79 4.35 -10.69 -9.15
C GLU A 79 3.17 -11.62 -8.87
N PHE A 80 1.97 -11.04 -8.79
CA PHE A 80 0.71 -11.75 -8.72
C PHE A 80 0.39 -12.38 -10.08
N CYS A 81 -0.62 -13.25 -10.16
CA CYS A 81 -1.10 -13.80 -11.42
C CYS A 81 -2.56 -13.42 -11.62
N THR A 82 -2.91 -12.78 -12.75
CA THR A 82 -4.28 -12.26 -12.99
C THR A 82 -5.37 -13.34 -12.89
N GLY A 83 -5.04 -14.61 -13.17
CA GLY A 83 -5.97 -15.73 -13.01
C GLY A 83 -6.41 -16.01 -11.58
N ALA A 84 -5.79 -15.38 -10.57
CA ALA A 84 -6.17 -15.52 -9.17
C ALA A 84 -6.97 -14.33 -8.61
N THR A 85 -7.22 -13.27 -9.39
CA THR A 85 -7.87 -12.02 -8.92
C THR A 85 -9.22 -12.29 -8.24
N GLY A 86 -10.16 -12.93 -8.93
CA GLY A 86 -11.48 -13.22 -8.38
C GLY A 86 -11.46 -14.23 -7.22
N THR A 87 -10.52 -15.18 -7.24
CA THR A 87 -10.36 -16.14 -6.13
C THR A 87 -9.86 -15.44 -4.86
N LEU A 88 -8.93 -14.48 -4.99
CA LEU A 88 -8.47 -13.68 -3.86
C LEU A 88 -9.61 -12.83 -3.28
N GLU A 89 -10.35 -12.13 -4.12
CA GLU A 89 -11.49 -11.31 -3.72
C GLU A 89 -12.50 -12.13 -2.90
N LEU A 90 -13.04 -13.21 -3.50
CA LEU A 90 -14.01 -14.09 -2.85
C LEU A 90 -13.47 -14.71 -1.55
N TRP A 91 -12.18 -15.07 -1.52
CA TRP A 91 -11.58 -15.62 -0.31
C TRP A 91 -11.55 -14.59 0.82
N LEU A 92 -11.11 -13.36 0.53
CA LEU A 92 -11.04 -12.28 1.52
C LEU A 92 -12.42 -11.90 2.04
N GLU A 93 -13.42 -11.84 1.15
CA GLU A 93 -14.82 -11.59 1.54
C GLU A 93 -15.35 -12.64 2.49
N ARG A 94 -15.24 -13.92 2.12
CA ARG A 94 -15.71 -15.04 2.94
C ARG A 94 -15.01 -15.07 4.30
N ARG A 95 -13.72 -14.74 4.36
CA ARG A 95 -12.95 -14.84 5.60
C ARG A 95 -13.10 -13.64 6.52
N THR A 96 -13.42 -12.46 5.98
CA THR A 96 -13.56 -11.23 6.77
C THR A 96 -14.99 -10.78 7.02
N GLY A 97 -15.97 -11.28 6.26
CA GLY A 97 -17.34 -10.79 6.29
C GLY A 97 -17.50 -9.35 5.78
N ARG A 98 -16.47 -8.80 5.12
CA ARG A 98 -16.48 -7.48 4.48
C ARG A 98 -16.46 -7.66 2.98
N SER A 99 -17.06 -6.74 2.22
CA SER A 99 -16.83 -6.67 0.77
C SER A 99 -15.35 -6.40 0.49
N TRP A 100 -14.86 -6.90 -0.64
CA TRP A 100 -13.54 -6.55 -1.16
C TRP A 100 -13.66 -6.21 -2.64
N SER A 101 -12.78 -5.35 -3.12
CA SER A 101 -12.64 -5.08 -4.55
C SER A 101 -11.18 -5.19 -4.93
N VAL A 102 -10.89 -5.91 -6.01
CA VAL A 102 -9.53 -6.12 -6.48
C VAL A 102 -9.35 -5.59 -7.91
N GLY A 103 -8.55 -4.54 -8.05
CA GLY A 103 -8.02 -4.10 -9.34
C GLY A 103 -6.71 -4.83 -9.65
N SER A 104 -6.52 -5.27 -10.89
CA SER A 104 -5.25 -5.89 -11.32
C SER A 104 -4.86 -5.49 -12.73
N TRP A 105 -3.55 -5.41 -12.98
CA TRP A 105 -3.00 -5.13 -14.31
C TRP A 105 -1.91 -6.14 -14.66
N GLY A 106 -2.12 -6.88 -15.74
CA GLY A 106 -1.15 -7.83 -16.29
C GLY A 106 -0.01 -7.10 -16.98
N LEU A 107 1.22 -7.51 -16.68
CA LEU A 107 2.41 -7.05 -17.37
C LEU A 107 2.37 -7.51 -18.83
N THR A 108 2.92 -6.68 -19.71
CA THR A 108 3.14 -7.00 -21.12
C THR A 108 4.64 -7.12 -21.39
N GLY A 109 5.04 -8.05 -22.25
CA GLY A 109 6.39 -8.14 -22.79
C GLY A 109 6.69 -7.01 -23.78
N ALA A 110 7.94 -6.97 -24.25
CA ALA A 110 8.39 -6.01 -25.27
C ALA A 110 7.64 -6.13 -26.60
N ASP A 111 7.10 -7.33 -26.90
CA ASP A 111 6.27 -7.61 -28.07
C ASP A 111 4.78 -7.25 -27.85
N GLY A 112 4.45 -6.62 -26.73
CA GLY A 112 3.09 -6.24 -26.35
C GLY A 112 2.21 -7.40 -25.87
N LYS A 113 2.70 -8.65 -25.89
CA LYS A 113 1.93 -9.81 -25.41
C LYS A 113 1.90 -9.86 -23.89
N PRO A 114 0.87 -10.48 -23.29
CA PRO A 114 0.85 -10.71 -21.85
C PRO A 114 2.07 -11.49 -21.39
N TYR A 115 2.77 -11.01 -20.36
CA TYR A 115 3.87 -11.72 -19.74
C TYR A 115 3.30 -12.85 -18.86
N ALA A 116 3.18 -14.03 -19.44
CA ALA A 116 2.41 -15.13 -18.87
C ALA A 116 3.02 -15.65 -17.55
N CYS A 117 2.15 -15.93 -16.58
CA CYS A 117 2.52 -16.78 -15.45
C CYS A 117 2.69 -18.23 -15.93
N HIS A 118 3.65 -18.95 -15.34
CA HIS A 118 3.74 -20.40 -15.59
C HIS A 118 2.45 -21.11 -15.16
N PRO A 119 1.97 -22.10 -15.91
CA PRO A 119 0.79 -22.88 -15.53
C PRO A 119 0.92 -23.50 -14.14
N ASP A 120 -0.21 -23.72 -13.47
CA ASP A 120 -0.18 -24.30 -12.13
C ASP A 120 0.31 -25.75 -12.14
N ARG A 121 0.39 -26.38 -10.97
CA ARG A 121 0.87 -27.78 -10.86
C ARG A 121 0.00 -28.79 -11.63
N LEU A 122 -1.24 -28.44 -11.97
CA LEU A 122 -2.16 -29.24 -12.79
C LEU A 122 -2.17 -28.80 -14.28
N GLY A 123 -1.29 -27.88 -14.68
CA GLY A 123 -1.20 -27.39 -16.04
C GLY A 123 -2.26 -26.33 -16.40
N ARG A 124 -3.03 -25.83 -15.43
CA ARG A 124 -4.07 -24.82 -15.70
C ARG A 124 -3.44 -23.45 -15.93
N PRO A 125 -3.96 -22.65 -16.88
CA PRO A 125 -3.47 -21.30 -17.12
C PRO A 125 -3.73 -20.41 -15.90
N ARG A 126 -2.80 -19.48 -15.63
CA ARG A 126 -2.88 -18.55 -14.49
C ARG A 126 -2.91 -17.08 -14.92
N GLY A 127 -3.10 -16.83 -16.22
CA GLY A 127 -3.08 -15.49 -16.79
C GLY A 127 -1.67 -14.90 -16.87
N ALA A 128 -1.58 -13.58 -16.74
CA ALA A 128 -0.33 -12.84 -16.80
C ALA A 128 0.21 -12.53 -15.40
N GLN A 129 1.53 -12.41 -15.28
CA GLN A 129 2.13 -11.79 -14.10
C GLN A 129 1.59 -10.37 -13.97
N SER A 130 1.30 -9.91 -12.76
CA SER A 130 0.57 -8.66 -12.53
C SER A 130 1.04 -7.90 -11.30
N ILE A 131 0.59 -6.64 -11.26
CA ILE A 131 0.39 -5.89 -10.03
C ILE A 131 -1.11 -5.88 -9.70
N ALA A 132 -1.46 -5.93 -8.41
CA ALA A 132 -2.85 -5.86 -7.97
C ALA A 132 -3.01 -5.00 -6.72
N VAL A 133 -4.19 -4.39 -6.57
CA VAL A 133 -4.61 -3.63 -5.38
C VAL A 133 -5.95 -4.16 -4.92
N ALA A 134 -6.03 -4.64 -3.69
CA ALA A 134 -7.28 -5.03 -3.04
C ALA A 134 -7.68 -3.98 -2.00
N VAL A 135 -8.96 -3.63 -1.92
CA VAL A 135 -9.51 -2.68 -0.94
C VAL A 135 -10.67 -3.32 -0.19
N ALA A 136 -10.72 -3.13 1.13
CA ALA A 136 -11.74 -3.71 2.00
C ALA A 136 -12.87 -2.71 2.35
N GLY A 137 -14.11 -3.16 2.23
CA GLY A 137 -15.32 -2.52 2.77
C GLY A 137 -15.80 -1.27 2.03
N ASP A 138 -14.90 -0.31 1.79
CA ASP A 138 -15.22 0.97 1.19
C ASP A 138 -15.24 0.86 -0.35
N ALA A 139 -16.14 1.62 -0.99
CA ALA A 139 -16.14 1.74 -2.44
C ALA A 139 -14.82 2.39 -2.91
N ALA A 140 -14.19 1.77 -3.92
CA ALA A 140 -12.94 2.23 -4.49
C ALA A 140 -13.01 2.31 -6.01
N THR A 141 -12.37 3.34 -6.56
CA THR A 141 -12.12 3.44 -8.01
C THR A 141 -10.66 3.14 -8.29
N PHE A 142 -10.41 2.22 -9.22
CA PHE A 142 -9.07 1.82 -9.63
C PHE A 142 -8.65 2.54 -10.90
N GLU A 143 -7.45 3.10 -10.88
CA GLU A 143 -6.80 3.72 -12.03
C GLU A 143 -5.44 3.06 -12.27
N ILE A 144 -5.17 2.69 -13.52
CA ILE A 144 -3.90 2.11 -13.93
C ILE A 144 -3.17 3.11 -14.82
N ARG A 145 -1.91 3.41 -14.50
CA ARG A 145 -1.10 4.35 -15.26
C ARG A 145 0.26 3.73 -15.58
N PRO A 146 0.69 3.75 -16.85
CA PRO A 146 2.00 3.21 -17.23
C PRO A 146 3.12 4.04 -16.59
N LEU A 147 4.21 3.36 -16.29
CA LEU A 147 5.47 3.96 -15.85
C LEU A 147 6.52 3.81 -16.97
N PRO A 148 7.49 4.73 -17.08
CA PRO A 148 8.60 4.57 -18.02
C PRO A 148 9.29 3.23 -17.79
N ALA A 149 9.40 2.37 -18.79
CA ALA A 149 10.00 1.04 -18.67
C ALA A 149 11.06 0.82 -19.77
N PRO A 150 12.05 -0.06 -19.54
CA PRO A 150 12.96 -0.49 -20.59
C PRO A 150 12.17 -1.12 -21.75
N PRO A 151 12.35 -0.65 -23.01
CA PRO A 151 11.55 -1.12 -24.15
C PRO A 151 11.83 -2.58 -24.53
N TRP A 152 12.94 -3.16 -24.07
CA TRP A 152 13.34 -4.55 -24.31
C TRP A 152 12.89 -5.54 -23.24
N TYR A 153 12.14 -5.08 -22.23
CA TYR A 153 11.67 -5.92 -21.14
C TYR A 153 10.17 -5.72 -20.89
N VAL A 154 9.68 -6.15 -19.73
CA VAL A 154 8.25 -6.04 -19.40
C VAL A 154 7.85 -4.60 -19.06
N GLY A 155 6.66 -4.21 -19.52
CA GLY A 155 6.01 -2.96 -19.16
C GLY A 155 5.78 -2.86 -17.65
N ARG A 156 5.82 -1.62 -17.13
CA ARG A 156 5.59 -1.31 -15.72
C ARG A 156 4.45 -0.32 -15.60
N ALA A 157 3.69 -0.44 -14.51
CA ALA A 157 2.57 0.44 -14.22
C ALA A 157 2.48 0.69 -12.71
N VAL A 158 1.70 1.69 -12.36
CA VAL A 158 1.14 1.87 -11.02
C VAL A 158 -0.36 1.64 -11.11
N ILE A 159 -0.92 1.01 -10.08
CA ILE A 159 -2.35 0.92 -9.87
C ILE A 159 -2.70 1.69 -8.60
N CYS A 160 -3.65 2.60 -8.71
CA CYS A 160 -4.10 3.44 -7.61
C CYS A 160 -5.57 3.19 -7.31
N ALA A 161 -5.89 2.98 -6.03
CA ALA A 161 -7.24 2.97 -5.51
C ALA A 161 -7.56 4.33 -4.87
N THR A 162 -8.60 5.00 -5.35
CA THR A 162 -9.17 6.17 -4.66
C THR A 162 -10.31 5.68 -3.77
N ILE A 163 -10.27 6.02 -2.48
CA ILE A 163 -11.26 5.63 -1.47
C ILE A 163 -11.89 6.92 -0.91
N PRO A 164 -12.98 7.43 -1.53
CA PRO A 164 -13.53 8.74 -1.20
C PRO A 164 -13.98 8.86 0.26
N ALA A 165 -14.63 7.81 0.78
CA ALA A 165 -15.12 7.77 2.16
C ALA A 165 -14.03 7.99 3.22
N ARG A 166 -12.77 7.68 2.89
CA ARG A 166 -11.60 7.85 3.77
C ARG A 166 -10.69 9.01 3.36
N LYS A 167 -10.98 9.67 2.23
CA LYS A 167 -10.09 10.63 1.57
C LYS A 167 -8.67 10.07 1.42
N VAL A 168 -8.56 8.82 0.94
CA VAL A 168 -7.29 8.14 0.71
C VAL A 168 -7.09 7.88 -0.77
N HIS A 169 -5.87 8.07 -1.25
CA HIS A 169 -5.41 7.62 -2.56
C HIS A 169 -4.21 6.70 -2.37
N ALA A 170 -4.42 5.40 -2.60
CA ALA A 170 -3.47 4.34 -2.30
C ALA A 170 -2.90 3.74 -3.59
N CYS A 171 -1.60 3.90 -3.85
CA CYS A 171 -0.94 3.51 -5.10
C CYS A 171 0.11 2.41 -4.90
N GLY A 172 -0.09 1.27 -5.54
CA GLY A 172 0.83 0.13 -5.56
C GLY A 172 1.54 -0.02 -6.90
N THR A 173 2.82 -0.40 -6.89
CA THR A 173 3.59 -0.67 -8.12
C THR A 173 4.61 -1.81 -7.94
N HIS A 174 5.22 -2.23 -9.04
CA HIS A 174 6.41 -3.06 -9.10
C HIS A 174 7.37 -2.40 -10.10
N LEU A 175 8.50 -1.88 -9.62
CA LEU A 175 9.47 -1.21 -10.49
C LEU A 175 10.39 -2.22 -11.17
N SER A 176 11.12 -1.76 -12.20
CA SER A 176 12.10 -2.59 -12.89
C SER A 176 13.12 -3.16 -11.89
N SER A 177 13.53 -4.42 -12.05
CA SER A 177 14.49 -5.09 -11.15
C SER A 177 15.86 -4.42 -11.13
N GLY A 178 16.18 -3.68 -12.20
CA GLY A 178 17.41 -2.95 -12.35
C GLY A 178 18.62 -3.85 -12.47
N ALA A 179 18.48 -4.86 -13.33
CA ALA A 179 19.59 -5.66 -13.80
C ALA A 179 20.71 -4.74 -14.36
N ALA A 180 21.94 -5.23 -14.46
CA ALA A 180 23.11 -4.41 -14.77
C ALA A 180 22.98 -3.55 -16.05
N TYR A 181 22.09 -3.93 -16.97
CA TYR A 181 21.74 -3.17 -18.16
C TYR A 181 20.72 -2.03 -17.91
N ASP A 182 19.77 -2.15 -16.98
CA ASP A 182 18.70 -1.14 -16.80
C ASP A 182 19.19 0.25 -16.37
N ASP A 183 20.29 0.32 -15.60
CA ASP A 183 20.84 1.56 -15.06
C ASP A 183 21.98 2.17 -15.92
N ARG A 184 22.39 1.51 -17.01
CA ARG A 184 23.53 1.92 -17.86
C ARG A 184 23.19 2.19 -19.33
N GLN A 185 21.98 1.86 -19.77
CA GLN A 185 21.56 1.96 -21.18
C GLN A 185 21.00 3.36 -21.51
N PRO A 186 20.86 3.72 -22.80
CA PRO A 186 20.19 4.96 -23.20
C PRO A 186 18.79 5.09 -22.57
N GLY A 187 18.54 6.19 -21.87
CA GLY A 187 17.33 6.39 -21.07
C GLY A 187 17.40 5.81 -19.64
N ALA A 188 18.47 5.16 -19.23
CA ALA A 188 18.67 4.85 -17.82
C ALA A 188 18.88 6.13 -16.98
N PRO A 189 18.73 6.07 -15.65
CA PRO A 189 18.18 4.95 -14.88
C PRO A 189 16.64 4.96 -14.88
N TYR A 190 16.03 3.86 -15.36
CA TYR A 190 14.56 3.75 -15.45
C TYR A 190 13.90 3.86 -14.09
N ARG A 191 14.46 3.25 -13.03
CA ARG A 191 13.89 3.31 -11.67
C ARG A 191 13.77 4.74 -11.14
N THR A 192 14.71 5.64 -11.48
CA THR A 192 14.60 7.06 -11.11
C THR A 192 13.41 7.73 -11.78
N ARG A 193 13.23 7.50 -13.08
CA ARG A 193 12.10 8.06 -13.83
C ARG A 193 10.77 7.44 -13.39
N GLN A 194 10.78 6.15 -13.07
CA GLN A 194 9.62 5.43 -12.53
C GLN A 194 9.20 5.98 -11.16
N ILE A 195 10.15 6.20 -10.24
CA ILE A 195 9.84 6.78 -8.92
C ILE A 195 9.32 8.21 -9.09
N ALA A 196 9.96 9.04 -9.91
CA ALA A 196 9.47 10.40 -10.16
C ALA A 196 8.01 10.39 -10.69
N ARG A 197 7.74 9.55 -11.69
CA ARG A 197 6.40 9.40 -12.26
C ARG A 197 5.39 8.80 -11.28
N LEU A 198 5.81 7.84 -10.45
CA LEU A 198 5.00 7.24 -9.39
C LEU A 198 4.54 8.31 -8.40
N LEU A 199 5.46 9.15 -7.92
CA LEU A 199 5.14 10.22 -6.95
C LEU A 199 4.22 11.28 -7.56
N GLU A 200 4.39 11.59 -8.85
CA GLU A 200 3.48 12.48 -9.59
C GLU A 200 2.06 11.90 -9.66
N ILE A 201 1.92 10.63 -10.06
CA ILE A 201 0.61 9.96 -10.16
C ILE A 201 -0.05 9.81 -8.78
N ALA A 202 0.74 9.49 -7.76
CA ALA A 202 0.23 9.27 -6.40
C ALA A 202 -0.20 10.56 -5.70
N ALA A 203 0.21 11.73 -6.20
CA ALA A 203 -0.26 13.02 -5.69
C ALA A 203 -1.70 13.27 -6.15
N LYS A 204 -2.65 13.20 -5.21
CA LYS A 204 -4.06 13.47 -5.49
C LYS A 204 -4.61 14.56 -4.56
N PRO A 205 -4.96 15.74 -5.07
CA PRO A 205 -5.54 16.81 -4.26
C PRO A 205 -6.73 16.34 -3.41
N GLY A 206 -6.79 16.82 -2.17
CA GLY A 206 -7.85 16.48 -1.21
C GLY A 206 -7.77 15.06 -0.63
N HIS A 207 -6.76 14.26 -0.98
CA HIS A 207 -6.58 12.91 -0.50
C HIS A 207 -5.23 12.74 0.19
N ARG A 208 -5.19 11.90 1.24
CA ARG A 208 -3.96 11.40 1.84
C ARG A 208 -3.37 10.31 0.93
N THR A 209 -2.16 10.53 0.46
CA THR A 209 -1.43 9.58 -0.39
C THR A 209 -0.77 8.49 0.44
N ILE A 210 -1.00 7.23 0.11
CA ILE A 210 -0.18 6.10 0.55
C ILE A 210 0.36 5.42 -0.69
N VAL A 211 1.68 5.26 -0.79
CA VAL A 211 2.32 4.77 -2.01
C VAL A 211 3.42 3.76 -1.69
N GLY A 212 3.54 2.71 -2.49
CA GLY A 212 4.52 1.69 -2.23
C GLY A 212 4.50 0.51 -3.19
N GLY A 213 5.15 -0.57 -2.76
CA GLY A 213 5.38 -1.75 -3.59
C GLY A 213 6.81 -2.27 -3.48
N ASP A 214 7.13 -3.21 -4.35
CA ASP A 214 8.51 -3.58 -4.64
C ASP A 214 9.12 -2.51 -5.56
N LEU A 215 9.94 -1.64 -4.97
CA LEU A 215 10.58 -0.56 -5.71
C LEU A 215 11.91 -0.99 -6.31
N ASN A 216 12.38 -2.21 -6.02
CA ASN A 216 13.65 -2.75 -6.51
C ASN A 216 14.85 -1.80 -6.32
N VAL A 217 14.82 -0.91 -5.35
CA VAL A 217 15.90 0.05 -5.04
C VAL A 217 16.33 -0.11 -3.60
N ALA A 218 17.62 0.06 -3.37
CA ALA A 218 18.17 0.07 -2.02
C ALA A 218 17.90 1.43 -1.34
N PRO A 219 17.74 1.47 0.00
CA PRO A 219 17.55 2.73 0.72
C PRO A 219 18.74 3.68 0.55
N PRO A 220 18.57 5.01 0.67
CA PRO A 220 19.64 5.96 0.40
C PRO A 220 20.88 5.76 1.28
N ASP A 221 20.68 5.35 2.54
CA ASP A 221 21.72 5.18 3.56
C ASP A 221 22.30 3.75 3.60
N SER A 222 21.92 2.89 2.67
CA SER A 222 22.37 1.49 2.67
C SER A 222 23.75 1.33 2.04
N GLY A 223 24.51 0.34 2.54
CA GLY A 223 25.81 -0.07 1.99
C GLY A 223 25.72 -0.95 0.73
N TYR A 224 24.52 -1.19 0.20
CA TYR A 224 24.30 -2.07 -0.96
C TYR A 224 23.50 -1.37 -2.08
N GLY A 225 23.40 -2.03 -3.23
CA GLY A 225 22.74 -1.47 -4.42
C GLY A 225 23.59 -0.43 -5.17
N SER A 226 23.11 0.02 -6.33
CA SER A 226 23.79 1.05 -7.12
C SER A 226 23.59 2.43 -6.47
N ALA A 227 24.58 3.33 -6.61
CA ALA A 227 24.45 4.71 -6.13
C ALA A 227 23.29 5.44 -6.82
N ALA A 228 23.04 5.15 -8.10
CA ALA A 228 21.89 5.66 -8.84
C ALA A 228 20.56 5.19 -8.22
N GLY A 229 20.41 3.88 -7.94
CA GLY A 229 19.22 3.33 -7.30
C GLY A 229 18.98 3.90 -5.90
N ARG A 230 20.03 4.03 -5.09
CA ARG A 230 19.94 4.68 -3.76
C ARG A 230 19.47 6.13 -3.84
N ARG A 231 19.95 6.89 -4.84
CA ARG A 231 19.48 8.27 -5.08
C ARG A 231 18.05 8.33 -5.61
N ALA A 232 17.63 7.33 -6.38
CA ALA A 232 16.31 7.29 -7.02
C ALA A 232 15.15 7.35 -6.01
N VAL A 233 15.29 6.71 -4.85
CA VAL A 233 14.24 6.67 -3.80
C VAL A 233 14.30 7.85 -2.82
N ALA A 234 15.38 8.63 -2.82
CA ALA A 234 15.54 9.77 -1.91
C ALA A 234 14.39 10.82 -2.00
N PRO A 235 13.81 11.14 -3.17
CA PRO A 235 12.64 12.02 -3.25
C PRO A 235 11.43 11.52 -2.45
N ALA A 236 11.17 10.20 -2.42
CA ALA A 236 10.06 9.63 -1.66
C ALA A 236 10.26 9.86 -0.15
N TYR A 237 11.47 9.65 0.38
CA TYR A 237 11.81 9.97 1.77
C TYR A 237 11.77 11.48 2.10
N ARG A 238 11.94 12.36 1.10
CA ARG A 238 11.79 13.80 1.32
C ARG A 238 10.33 14.20 1.42
N ALA A 239 9.46 13.64 0.58
CA ALA A 239 8.04 13.96 0.54
C ALA A 239 7.23 13.25 1.65
N TYR A 240 7.61 12.02 2.00
CA TYR A 240 6.83 11.12 2.85
C TYR A 240 7.67 10.54 3.99
N GLN A 241 6.98 9.91 4.94
CA GLN A 241 7.59 9.04 5.94
C GLN A 241 7.42 7.59 5.48
N GLU A 242 8.51 6.84 5.52
CA GLU A 242 8.51 5.43 5.14
C GLU A 242 8.26 4.51 6.35
N CYS A 243 7.66 3.35 6.07
CA CYS A 243 7.47 2.28 7.05
C CYS A 243 8.82 1.78 7.58
N ASP A 244 9.03 1.83 8.91
CA ASP A 244 10.29 1.45 9.56
C ASP A 244 11.46 2.43 9.31
N GLN A 245 11.14 3.65 8.86
CA GLN A 245 12.02 4.81 9.02
C GLN A 245 12.06 5.22 10.49
N ARG A 246 13.27 5.46 11.02
CA ARG A 246 13.49 5.88 12.41
C ARG A 246 14.32 7.16 12.44
N GLY A 247 13.66 8.28 12.68
CA GLY A 247 14.28 9.60 12.55
C GLY A 247 14.89 9.78 11.15
N ALA A 248 16.19 10.06 11.09
CA ALA A 248 16.93 10.20 9.84
C ALA A 248 17.32 8.86 9.20
N ARG A 249 17.26 7.73 9.92
CA ARG A 249 17.68 6.41 9.41
C ARG A 249 16.62 5.82 8.49
N ARG A 250 17.02 5.52 7.24
CA ARG A 250 16.13 5.00 6.19
C ARG A 250 16.35 3.54 5.82
N THR A 251 17.27 2.83 6.48
CA THR A 251 17.65 1.47 6.07
C THR A 251 16.55 0.43 6.33
N GLY A 252 15.67 0.67 7.32
CA GLY A 252 14.56 -0.20 7.71
C GLY A 252 14.92 -1.68 7.89
N GLY A 253 13.89 -2.52 8.00
CA GLY A 253 13.97 -3.97 8.02
C GLY A 253 14.13 -4.55 6.62
N TRP A 254 14.86 -5.67 6.52
CA TRP A 254 15.05 -6.39 5.27
C TRP A 254 13.75 -7.05 4.82
N THR A 255 13.42 -6.85 3.54
CA THR A 255 12.23 -7.38 2.90
C THR A 255 12.54 -8.52 1.93
N ARG A 256 13.79 -8.66 1.46
CA ARG A 256 14.26 -9.76 0.59
C ARG A 256 15.74 -10.06 0.81
N ALA A 257 16.12 -11.32 1.07
CA ALA A 257 17.52 -11.80 1.06
C ALA A 257 18.59 -10.81 1.62
N GLY A 258 18.39 -10.29 2.84
CA GLY A 258 19.36 -9.36 3.45
C GLY A 258 19.25 -7.90 2.99
N ARG A 259 18.23 -7.56 2.21
CA ARG A 259 18.02 -6.24 1.59
C ARG A 259 16.59 -5.76 1.84
N LYS A 260 16.43 -4.45 1.97
CA LYS A 260 15.16 -3.73 1.83
C LYS A 260 14.97 -3.29 0.39
N LEU A 261 13.86 -3.71 -0.21
CA LEU A 261 13.43 -3.39 -1.58
C LEU A 261 11.93 -3.05 -1.66
N ASP A 262 11.16 -3.47 -0.64
CA ASP A 262 9.73 -3.23 -0.53
C ASP A 262 9.48 -2.07 0.45
N TYR A 263 8.59 -1.17 0.05
CA TYR A 263 8.35 0.09 0.75
C TYR A 263 6.86 0.40 0.84
N LEU A 264 6.51 1.09 1.93
CA LEU A 264 5.25 1.81 2.06
C LEU A 264 5.57 3.20 2.60
N PHE A 265 5.12 4.22 1.87
CA PHE A 265 5.27 5.63 2.22
C PHE A 265 3.90 6.22 2.52
N ALA A 266 3.84 7.08 3.53
CA ALA A 266 2.66 7.82 3.94
C ALA A 266 3.03 9.26 4.34
N PRO A 267 2.06 10.18 4.51
CA PRO A 267 2.36 11.55 4.90
C PRO A 267 3.14 11.59 6.22
N LYS A 268 4.05 12.56 6.34
CA LYS A 268 4.90 12.65 7.54
C LYS A 268 4.06 12.87 8.80
N GLY A 269 4.43 12.18 9.88
CA GLY A 269 3.75 12.29 11.17
C GLY A 269 2.45 11.48 11.30
N THR A 270 2.01 10.80 10.22
CA THR A 270 0.80 9.97 10.28
C THR A 270 1.10 8.51 10.59
N VAL A 271 2.33 8.03 10.34
CA VAL A 271 2.72 6.64 10.58
C VAL A 271 2.68 6.33 12.07
N ARG A 272 1.81 5.39 12.46
CA ARG A 272 1.64 4.94 13.85
C ARG A 272 2.35 3.61 14.10
N ARG A 273 2.30 2.73 13.12
CA ARG A 273 2.93 1.41 13.21
C ARG A 273 3.52 1.00 11.88
N CYS A 274 4.65 0.30 11.96
CA CYS A 274 5.18 -0.45 10.85
C CYS A 274 5.48 -1.88 11.30
N HIS A 275 5.25 -2.84 10.43
CA HIS A 275 5.61 -4.24 10.64
C HIS A 275 6.19 -4.83 9.36
N VAL A 276 7.30 -5.55 9.48
CA VAL A 276 7.85 -6.37 8.39
C VAL A 276 7.79 -7.81 8.85
N GLN A 277 7.06 -8.64 8.12
CA GLN A 277 6.86 -10.02 8.52
C GLN A 277 8.14 -10.84 8.38
N ARG A 278 8.65 -11.38 9.50
CA ARG A 278 9.98 -12.00 9.52
C ARG A 278 9.99 -13.46 9.08
N ARG A 279 8.92 -14.20 9.38
CA ARG A 279 8.78 -15.63 9.11
C ARG A 279 7.95 -15.82 7.85
N VAL A 280 8.62 -15.76 6.70
CA VAL A 280 8.02 -15.97 5.38
C VAL A 280 8.84 -16.99 4.65
N THR A 281 8.21 -18.08 4.22
CA THR A 281 8.86 -19.16 3.48
C THR A 281 8.24 -19.38 2.11
N LEU A 282 7.20 -18.62 1.76
CA LEU A 282 6.39 -18.84 0.56
C LEU A 282 6.84 -17.98 -0.63
N SER A 283 7.35 -16.79 -0.34
CA SER A 283 7.98 -15.84 -1.27
C SER A 283 9.39 -15.52 -0.75
N ASP A 284 10.30 -15.14 -1.64
CA ASP A 284 11.60 -14.59 -1.27
C ASP A 284 11.50 -13.15 -0.74
N HIS A 285 10.34 -12.50 -0.92
CA HIS A 285 9.97 -11.23 -0.30
C HIS A 285 9.08 -11.41 0.93
N LYS A 286 9.14 -10.42 1.81
CA LYS A 286 8.38 -10.35 3.06
C LYS A 286 7.29 -9.29 2.97
N PRO A 287 6.06 -9.58 3.41
CA PRO A 287 5.03 -8.57 3.57
C PRO A 287 5.48 -7.43 4.48
N VAL A 288 5.16 -6.21 4.06
CA VAL A 288 5.35 -4.98 4.84
C VAL A 288 3.99 -4.35 5.10
N TYR A 289 3.76 -3.90 6.32
CA TYR A 289 2.50 -3.32 6.76
C TYR A 289 2.74 -1.95 7.38
N ILE A 290 1.95 -0.97 6.96
CA ILE A 290 1.92 0.36 7.57
C ILE A 290 0.54 0.61 8.15
N GLU A 291 0.50 1.18 9.34
CA GLU A 291 -0.72 1.73 9.95
C GLU A 291 -0.55 3.23 10.09
N VAL A 292 -1.55 3.99 9.64
CA VAL A 292 -1.53 5.45 9.63
C VAL A 292 -2.76 6.01 10.34
N ALA A 293 -2.57 7.15 10.99
CA ALA A 293 -3.67 8.02 11.35
C ALA A 293 -4.18 8.72 10.08
N LEU A 294 -5.51 8.72 9.91
CA LEU A 294 -6.18 9.53 8.91
C LEU A 294 -6.37 10.93 9.45
#